data_AF-A0A7J7RU34-F1
#
_entry.id   AF-A0A7J7RU34-F1
#
_cell.length_a   1.000
_cell.length_b   1.000
_cell.length_c   1.000
_cell.angle_alpha   90.00
_cell.angle_beta   90.00
_cell.angle_gamma   90.00
#
_symmetry.space_group_name_H-M   'P 1'
#
loop_
_entity.id
_entity.type
_entity.pdbx_description
1 polymer ?
#
loop_
_entity_poly.entity_id
_entity_poly.type
_entity_poly.pdbx_seq_one_letter_code
_entity_poly.pdbx_strand_id
1 'polypeptide(L)' 'MRQWNVNWDIEQVGRGRVAIEFDEHINVAFGCVSASCRIVHEYIGGYIFLSTRERARGEELDEDLFLQLTGGHEAF' A
#
# COMPACT_ATOMS: atom_id res chain seq x y z
N MET A 1 10.90 -5.76 -1.55
CA MET A 1 10.00 -4.72 -0.98
C MET A 1 9.49 -5.28 0.32
N ARG A 2 9.86 -4.65 1.45
CA ARG A 2 9.61 -5.17 2.80
C ARG A 2 8.37 -4.55 3.44
N GLN A 3 8.22 -3.24 3.30
CA GLN A 3 7.13 -2.48 3.90
C GLN A 3 6.82 -1.24 3.07
N TRP A 4 5.56 -0.82 3.07
CA TRP A 4 5.14 0.49 2.57
C TRP A 4 4.16 1.10 3.56
N ASN A 5 4.20 2.42 3.70
CA ASN A 5 3.28 3.16 4.54
C ASN A 5 3.01 4.54 3.93
N VAL A 6 1.83 5.09 4.21
CA VAL A 6 1.54 6.49 3.92
C VAL A 6 1.73 7.29 5.19
N ASN A 7 2.64 8.25 5.16
CA ASN A 7 2.77 9.23 6.23
C ASN A 7 1.84 10.42 5.93
N TRP A 8 0.81 10.55 6.76
CA TRP A 8 -0.17 11.64 6.72
C TRP A 8 0.32 12.89 7.48
N ASP A 9 1.22 12.75 8.45
CA ASP A 9 1.69 13.80 9.39
C ASP A 9 2.70 14.80 8.79
N ILE A 10 3.10 14.66 7.52
CA ILE A 10 3.99 15.65 6.86
C ILE A 10 3.16 16.85 6.38
N GLU A 11 2.32 17.37 7.28
CA GLU A 11 1.27 18.37 7.07
C GLU A 11 1.75 19.81 6.95
N GLN A 12 3.05 20.12 6.95
CA GLN A 12 3.47 21.52 6.76
C GLN A 12 3.26 22.04 5.33
N VAL A 13 2.92 21.18 4.35
CA VAL A 13 2.63 21.59 2.95
C VAL A 13 1.42 20.85 2.33
N GLY A 14 0.57 20.20 3.13
CA GLY A 14 -0.72 19.65 2.66
C GLY A 14 -0.65 18.50 1.63
N ARG A 15 0.47 17.77 1.55
CA ARG A 15 0.58 16.57 0.69
C ARG A 15 1.19 15.41 1.47
N GLY A 16 0.39 14.36 1.71
CA GLY A 16 0.89 13.10 2.28
C GLY A 16 2.01 12.49 1.44
N ARG A 17 2.83 11.61 2.03
CA ARG A 17 3.92 10.93 1.32
C ARG A 17 3.80 9.42 1.45
N VAL A 18 4.08 8.72 0.36
CA VAL A 18 4.28 7.27 0.35
C VAL A 18 5.74 7.01 0.67
N ALA A 19 6.00 6.14 1.64
CA ALA A 19 7.32 5.63 1.97
C ALA A 19 7.36 4.13 1.70
N ILE A 20 8.44 3.65 1.10
CA ILE A 20 8.64 2.24 0.74
C ILE A 20 10.05 1.83 1.16
N GLU A 21 10.14 0.78 1.94
CA GLU A 21 11.39 0.12 2.32
C GLU A 21 11.62 -1.10 1.44
N PHE A 22 12.78 -1.14 0.79
CA PHE A 22 13.28 -2.27 0.03
C PHE A 22 14.42 -2.96 0.78
N ASP A 23 14.83 -4.10 0.26
CA ASP A 23 16.00 -4.82 0.75
C ASP A 23 17.28 -3.97 0.63
N GLU A 24 18.32 -4.35 1.36
CA GLU A 24 19.63 -3.67 1.33
C GLU A 24 19.59 -2.19 1.79
N HIS A 25 18.63 -1.84 2.65
CA HIS A 25 18.45 -0.48 3.19
C HIS A 25 18.10 0.59 2.14
N ILE A 26 17.53 0.19 1.00
CA ILE A 26 17.06 1.11 -0.02
C ILE A 26 15.68 1.64 0.38
N ASN A 27 15.60 2.95 0.65
CA ASN A 27 14.36 3.62 1.04
C ASN A 27 13.92 4.64 -0.01
N VAL A 28 12.66 4.57 -0.41
CA VAL A 28 12.06 5.48 -1.39
C VAL A 28 10.90 6.22 -0.73
N ALA A 29 10.88 7.55 -0.83
CA ALA A 29 9.77 8.37 -0.35
C ALA A 29 9.36 9.39 -1.40
N PHE A 30 8.06 9.49 -1.69
CA PHE A 30 7.53 10.42 -2.68
C PHE A 30 6.14 10.94 -2.31
N GLY A 31 5.82 12.14 -2.77
CA GLY A 31 4.47 12.70 -2.71
C GLY A 31 3.77 12.55 -4.06
N CYS A 32 2.45 12.38 -4.04
CA CYS A 32 1.68 12.32 -5.27
C CYS A 32 1.30 13.74 -5.74
N VAL A 33 1.35 13.97 -7.05
CA VAL A 33 1.02 15.28 -7.65
C VAL A 33 -0.37 15.26 -8.28
N SER A 34 -0.75 14.14 -8.90
CA SER A 34 -1.97 13.99 -9.70
C SER A 34 -3.02 13.05 -9.09
N ALA A 35 -2.66 12.28 -8.06
CA ALA A 35 -3.53 11.32 -7.40
C ALA A 35 -3.33 11.39 -5.88
N SER A 36 -4.26 10.81 -5.11
CA SER A 36 -4.09 10.69 -3.66
C SER A 36 -3.06 9.60 -3.34
N CYS A 37 -2.23 9.83 -2.31
CA CYS A 37 -1.32 8.83 -1.77
C CYS A 37 -2.07 7.57 -1.28
N ARG A 38 -3.36 7.69 -0.92
CA ARG A 38 -4.24 6.55 -0.62
C ARG A 38 -4.39 5.61 -1.81
N ILE A 39 -4.57 6.17 -3.01
CA ILE A 39 -4.74 5.36 -4.23
C ILE A 39 -3.45 4.59 -4.51
N VAL A 40 -2.29 5.24 -4.36
CA VAL A 40 -1.00 4.56 -4.55
C VAL A 40 -0.80 3.45 -3.53
N HIS A 41 -1.17 3.67 -2.27
CA HIS A 41 -1.14 2.64 -1.23
C HIS A 41 -2.02 1.43 -1.60
N GLU A 42 -3.25 1.67 -2.02
CA GLU A 42 -4.19 0.63 -2.45
C GLU A 42 -3.67 -0.14 -3.67
N TYR A 43 -3.06 0.54 -4.64
CA TYR A 43 -2.46 -0.10 -5.80
C TYR A 43 -1.30 -1.03 -5.43
N ILE A 44 -0.41 -0.61 -4.51
CA ILE A 44 0.70 -1.44 -4.04
C ILE A 44 0.15 -2.69 -3.34
N GLY A 45 -0.75 -2.51 -2.38
CA GLY A 45 -1.38 -3.63 -1.64
C GLY A 45 -2.16 -4.57 -2.55
N GLY A 46 -2.92 -4.03 -3.50
CA GLY A 46 -3.69 -4.80 -4.47
C GLY A 46 -2.81 -5.62 -5.41
N TYR A 47 -1.70 -5.08 -5.91
CA TYR A 47 -0.77 -5.86 -6.74
C TYR A 47 -0.07 -6.97 -5.95
N ILE A 48 0.28 -6.72 -4.68
CA ILE A 48 0.82 -7.75 -3.80
C ILE A 48 -0.22 -8.85 -3.59
N PHE A 49 -1.45 -8.50 -3.24
CA PHE A 49 -2.55 -9.47 -3.10
C PHE A 49 -2.77 -10.29 -4.37
N LEU A 50 -2.78 -9.65 -5.55
CA LEU A 50 -2.91 -10.37 -6.81
C LEU A 50 -1.74 -11.34 -7.07
N SER A 51 -0.55 -11.04 -6.56
CA SER A 51 0.63 -11.91 -6.69
C SER A 51 0.64 -13.09 -5.72
N THR A 52 -0.09 -13.01 -4.60
CA THR A 52 -0.20 -14.11 -3.61
C THR A 52 -1.30 -15.11 -3.96
N ARG A 53 -2.20 -14.77 -4.88
CA ARG A 53 -3.25 -15.68 -5.35
C ARG A 53 -2.63 -16.85 -6.10
N GLU A 54 -2.98 -18.08 -5.71
CA GLU A 54 -2.62 -19.25 -6.50
C GLU A 54 -3.31 -19.19 -7.88
N ARG A 55 -2.62 -19.72 -8.90
CA ARG A 55 -3.20 -19.89 -10.25
C ARG A 55 -4.36 -20.89 -10.27
N ALA A 56 -4.53 -21.67 -9.20
CA ALA A 56 -5.52 -22.72 -9.10
C ALA A 56 -6.93 -22.14 -8.96
N ARG A 57 -7.82 -22.52 -9.88
CA ARG A 57 -9.24 -22.17 -9.84
C ARG A 57 -9.87 -22.76 -8.57
N GLY A 58 -10.42 -21.90 -7.70
CA GLY A 58 -11.36 -22.33 -6.68
C GLY A 58 -11.09 -21.84 -5.25
N GLU A 59 -10.00 -21.12 -5.00
CA GLU A 59 -9.79 -20.51 -3.67
C GLU A 59 -10.71 -19.30 -3.48
N GLU A 60 -11.36 -19.27 -2.32
CA GLU A 60 -12.10 -18.12 -1.82
C GLU A 60 -11.15 -16.95 -1.62
N LEU A 61 -11.60 -15.74 -1.93
CA LEU A 61 -10.75 -14.55 -1.78
C LEU A 61 -10.58 -14.24 -0.30
N ASP A 62 -9.34 -14.11 0.15
CA ASP A 62 -9.02 -13.66 1.49
C ASP A 62 -9.24 -12.14 1.61
N GLU A 63 -10.46 -11.74 1.97
CA GLU A 63 -10.87 -10.34 2.12
C GLU A 63 -10.11 -9.65 3.26
N ASP A 64 -9.82 -10.36 4.34
CA ASP A 64 -9.09 -9.82 5.50
C ASP A 64 -7.64 -9.48 5.10
N LEU A 65 -6.97 -10.35 4.35
CA LEU A 65 -5.65 -10.07 3.79
C LEU A 65 -5.70 -8.88 2.82
N PHE A 66 -6.72 -8.80 1.97
CA PHE A 66 -6.86 -7.65 1.05
C PHE A 66 -7.03 -6.33 1.82
N LEU A 67 -7.85 -6.29 2.85
CA LEU A 67 -8.04 -5.11 3.70
C LEU A 67 -6.76 -4.75 4.46
N GLN A 68 -6.03 -5.75 4.97
CA GLN A 68 -4.74 -5.54 5.63
C GLN A 68 -3.71 -4.89 4.70
N LEU A 69 -3.64 -5.33 3.44
CA LEU A 69 -2.68 -4.80 2.45
C LEU A 69 -3.09 -3.42 1.91
N THR A 70 -4.39 -3.11 1.83
CA THR A 70 -4.87 -1.85 1.24
C THR A 70 -5.13 -0.75 2.25
N GLY A 71 -5.01 -1.04 3.55
CA GLY A 71 -5.25 -0.07 4.64
C GLY A 71 -6.71 0.02 5.07
N GLY A 72 -7.52 -1.01 4.76
CA GLY A 72 -8.94 -1.08 5.07
C GLY A 72 -9.27 -1.24 6.56
N HIS A 73 -8.29 -1.58 7.41
CA HIS A 73 -8.47 -1.72 8.85
C HIS A 73 -8.48 -0.38 9.61
N GLU A 74 -8.14 0.74 8.95
CA GLU A 74 -8.25 2.11 9.49
C GLU A 74 -9.60 2.78 9.15
N ALA A 75 -10.64 1.99 8.86
CA ALA A 75 -12.01 2.51 8.82
C ALA A 75 -12.63 2.46 10.23
N PHE A 76 -12.73 3.66 10.83
CA PHE A 76 -13.33 4.06 12.12
C PHE A 76 -12.39 4.21 13.32
#